data_AF-A0A935VEN7-F1
#
_entry.id   AF-A0A935VEN7-F1
#
_cell.length_a   1.000
_cell.length_b   1.000
_cell.length_c   1.000
_cell.angle_alpha   90.00
_cell.angle_beta   90.00
_cell.angle_gamma   90.00
#
_symmetry.space_group_name_H-M   'P 1'
#
loop_
_entity.id
_entity.type
_entity.pdbx_description
1 polymer ?
#
loop_
_entity_poly.entity_id
_entity_poly.type
_entity_poly.pdbx_seq_one_letter_code
_entity_poly.pdbx_strand_id
1 'polypeptide(L)'
;MEESLWSATNSDYVVYVPCENQGSIMSKEDMQGIKHLELIKLVQQNWVIPGTREELCYYPETRHNVSNTVIIDNLPDIVNYLYDNQKYFTAVSFLVPTGDKDYKQAPFTSVLMADELLEKYGNATIFASGLIVDGLHYFNGDLWRACDHIINRSLLFKGSRDECLLQKDWVRRAKKFAKNYFKGNIENTIYCLKDVHLFHKWNIVKRDFKPVDFSEILTEPTYQDVSDYAAIACSGGSCEI
;
A
#
# COMPACT_ATOMS: atom_id res chain seq x y z
N MET A 1 19.52 -0.66 5.84
CA MET A 1 18.98 -1.56 4.80
C MET A 1 18.31 -2.72 5.50
N GLU A 2 17.17 -3.18 4.99
CA GLU A 2 16.39 -4.29 5.52
C GLU A 2 16.31 -5.38 4.44
N GLU A 3 16.26 -6.65 4.81
CA GLU A 3 16.03 -7.73 3.83
C GLU A 3 14.62 -7.63 3.25
N SER A 4 14.49 -7.89 1.95
CA SER A 4 13.18 -7.93 1.29
C SER A 4 12.42 -9.18 1.71
N LEU A 5 11.23 -8.98 2.29
CA LEU A 5 10.30 -10.06 2.62
C LEU A 5 9.68 -10.71 1.37
N TRP A 6 9.87 -10.08 0.20
CA TRP A 6 9.35 -10.51 -1.08
C TRP A 6 10.43 -11.19 -1.96
N SER A 7 11.67 -11.27 -1.48
CA SER A 7 12.76 -11.96 -2.18
C SER A 7 12.59 -13.47 -2.01
N ALA A 8 12.38 -14.20 -3.12
CA ALA A 8 12.30 -15.65 -3.08
C ALA A 8 13.64 -16.31 -2.70
N THR A 9 14.75 -15.62 -2.97
CA THR A 9 16.13 -16.12 -2.82
C THR A 9 16.90 -15.45 -1.69
N ASN A 10 16.28 -14.54 -0.93
CA ASN A 10 16.91 -13.70 0.10
C ASN A 10 18.15 -12.92 -0.42
N SER A 11 18.12 -12.51 -1.68
CA SER A 11 19.19 -11.72 -2.32
C SER A 11 18.92 -10.23 -2.32
N ASP A 12 17.67 -9.84 -2.06
CA ASP A 12 17.20 -8.47 -2.32
C ASP A 12 17.04 -7.69 -1.02
N TYR A 13 17.33 -6.39 -1.09
CA TYR A 13 17.23 -5.47 0.04
C TYR A 13 16.20 -4.39 -0.24
N VAL A 14 15.56 -3.90 0.82
CA VAL A 14 14.66 -2.76 0.78
C VAL A 14 15.40 -1.49 1.18
N VAL A 15 15.26 -0.49 0.32
CA VAL A 15 15.73 0.88 0.55
C VAL A 15 14.52 1.79 0.72
N TYR A 16 14.53 2.56 1.80
CA TYR A 16 13.47 3.51 2.11
C TYR A 16 13.92 4.91 1.73
N VAL A 17 13.12 5.59 0.91
CA VAL A 17 13.35 6.98 0.50
C VAL A 17 12.21 7.82 1.07
N PRO A 18 12.48 8.74 2.00
CA PRO A 18 11.45 9.62 2.53
C PRO A 18 11.08 10.65 1.47
N CYS A 19 9.80 10.71 1.12
CA CYS A 19 9.26 11.64 0.13
C CYS A 19 8.29 12.61 0.80
N GLU A 20 8.59 13.91 0.71
CA GLU A 20 7.70 14.98 1.16
C GLU A 20 7.17 15.71 -0.06
N ASN A 21 5.85 15.88 -0.13
CA ASN A 21 5.24 16.64 -1.20
C ASN A 21 5.19 18.13 -0.83
N GLN A 22 5.51 19.00 -1.79
CA GLN A 22 5.46 20.45 -1.60
C GLN A 22 4.27 21.06 -2.33
N GLY A 23 3.62 22.06 -1.71
CA GLY A 23 2.53 22.82 -2.31
C GLY A 23 1.16 22.12 -2.24
N SER A 24 0.18 22.71 -2.94
CA SER A 24 -1.15 22.12 -3.09
C SER A 24 -1.11 21.08 -4.20
N ILE A 25 -0.94 19.82 -3.80
CA ILE A 25 -0.95 18.65 -4.69
C ILE A 25 -2.17 17.79 -4.39
N MET A 26 -2.68 17.14 -5.45
CA MET A 26 -3.75 16.17 -5.34
C MET A 26 -3.20 14.86 -4.82
N SER A 27 -3.73 14.38 -3.71
CA SER A 27 -3.36 13.11 -3.09
C SER A 27 -4.31 12.00 -3.51
N LYS A 28 -3.97 10.77 -3.11
CA LYS A 28 -4.87 9.61 -3.27
C LYS A 28 -6.18 9.77 -2.49
N GLU A 29 -6.18 10.56 -1.41
CA GLU A 29 -7.35 10.79 -0.56
C GLU A 29 -8.35 11.74 -1.22
N ASP A 30 -7.86 12.64 -2.07
CA ASP A 30 -8.70 13.57 -2.84
C ASP A 30 -9.46 12.88 -3.98
N MET A 31 -8.92 11.74 -4.45
CA MET A 31 -9.31 11.02 -5.67
C MET A 31 -9.67 9.56 -5.42
N GLN A 32 -10.67 9.33 -4.56
CA GLN A 32 -11.21 8.00 -4.25
C GLN A 32 -12.54 7.75 -4.96
N GLY A 33 -12.90 6.47 -5.08
CA GLY A 33 -14.19 6.01 -5.59
C GLY A 33 -14.61 6.63 -6.92
N ILE A 34 -15.82 7.21 -6.91
CA ILE A 34 -16.47 7.75 -8.12
C ILE A 34 -15.63 8.85 -8.78
N LYS A 35 -14.93 9.69 -8.01
CA LYS A 35 -14.10 10.76 -8.58
C LYS A 35 -13.01 10.21 -9.49
N HIS A 36 -12.38 9.11 -9.10
CA HIS A 36 -11.38 8.44 -9.91
C HIS A 36 -12.02 7.73 -11.10
N LEU A 37 -13.17 7.08 -10.91
CA LEU A 37 -13.93 6.43 -11.99
C LEU A 37 -14.36 7.42 -13.08
N GLU A 38 -14.70 8.66 -12.74
CA GLU A 38 -14.99 9.71 -13.72
C GLU A 38 -13.75 10.08 -14.55
N LEU A 39 -12.56 10.15 -13.96
CA LEU A 39 -11.33 10.37 -14.73
C LEU A 39 -11.00 9.20 -15.65
N ILE A 40 -11.18 7.96 -15.18
CA ILE A 40 -10.97 6.75 -15.99
C ILE A 40 -11.93 6.77 -17.19
N LYS A 41 -13.20 7.06 -16.94
CA LYS A 41 -14.22 7.19 -17.99
C LYS A 41 -13.90 8.34 -18.95
N LEU A 42 -13.41 9.47 -18.46
CA LEU A 42 -12.98 10.60 -19.28
C LEU A 42 -11.88 10.18 -20.26
N VAL A 43 -10.88 9.42 -19.81
CA VAL A 43 -9.83 8.87 -20.69
C VAL A 43 -10.43 7.86 -21.67
N GLN A 44 -11.32 6.97 -21.21
CA GLN A 44 -11.97 6.01 -22.10
C GLN A 44 -12.72 6.71 -23.23
N GLN A 45 -13.50 7.75 -22.91
CA GLN A 45 -14.36 8.47 -23.86
C GLN A 45 -13.58 9.35 -24.84
N ASN A 46 -12.47 9.95 -24.40
CA ASN A 46 -11.78 10.98 -25.18
C ASN A 46 -10.45 10.53 -25.78
N TRP A 47 -9.88 9.42 -25.29
CA TRP A 47 -8.62 8.88 -25.79
C TRP A 47 -8.81 7.49 -26.39
N VAL A 48 -9.31 6.54 -25.61
CA VAL A 48 -9.35 5.13 -26.03
C VAL A 48 -10.37 4.92 -27.15
N ILE A 49 -11.63 5.32 -26.94
CA ILE A 49 -12.68 5.11 -27.94
C ILE A 49 -12.37 5.85 -29.25
N PRO A 50 -12.04 7.16 -29.24
CA PRO A 50 -11.74 7.89 -30.48
C PRO A 50 -10.44 7.45 -31.15
N GLY A 51 -9.46 6.98 -30.37
CA GLY A 51 -8.17 6.47 -30.88
C GLY A 51 -8.22 5.02 -31.37
N THR A 52 -9.35 4.32 -31.18
CA THR A 52 -9.49 2.93 -31.61
C THR A 52 -9.71 2.85 -33.12
N ARG A 53 -8.89 2.04 -33.80
CA ARG A 53 -9.04 1.71 -35.22
C ARG A 53 -9.87 0.45 -35.37
N GLU A 54 -11.19 0.62 -35.51
CA GLU A 54 -12.15 -0.49 -35.52
C GLU A 54 -11.87 -1.51 -36.64
N GLU A 55 -11.28 -1.08 -37.76
CA GLU A 55 -10.92 -1.96 -38.88
C GLU A 55 -9.79 -2.94 -38.58
N LEU A 56 -9.02 -2.70 -37.51
CA LEU A 56 -7.95 -3.58 -37.05
C LEU A 56 -8.35 -4.41 -35.82
N CYS A 57 -9.56 -4.21 -35.28
CA CYS A 57 -10.03 -4.95 -34.12
C CYS A 57 -10.45 -6.37 -34.52
N TYR A 58 -10.01 -7.37 -33.76
CA TYR A 58 -10.49 -8.75 -33.91
C TYR A 58 -12.01 -8.86 -33.67
N TYR A 59 -12.54 -8.05 -32.75
CA TYR A 59 -13.98 -7.93 -32.50
C TYR A 59 -14.38 -6.44 -32.45
N PRO A 60 -15.34 -5.98 -33.27
CA PRO A 60 -15.63 -4.55 -33.40
C PRO A 60 -16.13 -3.85 -32.14
N GLU A 61 -16.67 -4.57 -31.15
CA GLU A 61 -17.18 -3.97 -29.90
C GLU A 61 -16.15 -4.01 -28.76
N THR A 62 -14.98 -4.64 -28.94
CA THR A 62 -13.95 -4.59 -27.90
C THR A 62 -13.18 -3.28 -27.94
N ARG A 63 -12.80 -2.78 -26.77
CA ARG A 63 -11.95 -1.61 -26.60
C ARG A 63 -10.81 -1.96 -25.65
N HIS A 64 -9.70 -1.25 -25.75
CA HIS A 64 -8.64 -1.35 -24.74
C HIS A 64 -9.14 -0.82 -23.38
N ASN A 65 -8.48 -1.26 -22.32
CA ASN A 65 -8.75 -0.80 -20.97
C ASN A 65 -7.89 0.40 -20.61
N VAL A 66 -8.40 1.27 -19.74
CA VAL A 66 -7.59 2.19 -18.97
C VAL A 66 -7.16 1.46 -17.70
N SER A 67 -5.91 1.01 -17.63
CA SER A 67 -5.40 0.31 -16.43
C SER A 67 -5.53 1.20 -15.20
N ASN A 68 -6.21 0.70 -14.17
CA ASN A 68 -6.54 1.47 -12.98
C ASN A 68 -6.63 0.58 -11.73
N THR A 69 -6.37 1.20 -10.59
CA THR A 69 -6.69 0.67 -9.25
C THR A 69 -7.44 1.76 -8.48
N VAL A 70 -8.73 1.55 -8.25
CA VAL A 70 -9.61 2.50 -7.57
C VAL A 70 -9.63 2.22 -6.07
N ILE A 71 -9.41 3.25 -5.26
CA ILE A 71 -9.52 3.14 -3.81
C ILE A 71 -11.00 3.22 -3.42
N ILE A 72 -11.46 2.23 -2.67
CA ILE A 72 -12.87 2.14 -2.23
C ILE A 72 -13.11 3.08 -1.05
N ASP A 73 -13.96 4.07 -1.25
CA ASP A 73 -14.48 4.95 -0.19
C ASP A 73 -15.94 4.58 0.20
N ASN A 74 -16.80 4.34 -0.80
CA ASN A 74 -18.18 3.92 -0.63
C ASN A 74 -18.52 2.85 -1.67
N LEU A 75 -18.52 1.59 -1.21
CA LEU A 75 -18.74 0.43 -2.08
C LEU A 75 -20.12 0.43 -2.76
N PRO A 76 -21.25 0.66 -2.07
CA PRO A 76 -22.55 0.76 -2.72
C PRO A 76 -22.60 1.77 -3.88
N ASP A 77 -22.08 2.98 -3.67
CA ASP A 77 -22.12 4.04 -4.67
C ASP A 77 -21.24 3.68 -5.88
N ILE A 78 -20.06 3.11 -5.64
CA ILE A 78 -19.15 2.62 -6.67
C ILE A 78 -19.84 1.54 -7.53
N VAL A 79 -20.50 0.56 -6.89
CA VAL A 79 -21.17 -0.54 -7.60
C VAL A 79 -22.28 -0.01 -8.51
N ASN A 80 -23.13 0.87 -7.98
CA ASN A 80 -24.22 1.49 -8.75
C ASN A 80 -23.67 2.30 -9.92
N TYR A 81 -22.65 3.13 -9.66
CA TYR A 81 -22.02 3.95 -10.70
C TYR A 81 -21.42 3.10 -11.82
N LEU A 82 -20.73 2.02 -11.50
CA LEU A 82 -20.16 1.11 -12.49
C LEU A 82 -21.23 0.40 -13.30
N TYR A 83 -22.31 -0.06 -12.67
CA TYR A 83 -23.42 -0.69 -13.36
C TYR A 83 -24.06 0.25 -14.39
N ASP A 84 -24.33 1.49 -13.99
CA ASP A 84 -24.92 2.52 -14.84
C ASP A 84 -23.99 2.94 -16.00
N ASN A 85 -22.67 2.80 -15.81
CA ASN A 85 -21.64 3.24 -16.76
C ASN A 85 -20.84 2.08 -17.39
N GLN A 86 -21.31 0.83 -17.29
CA GLN A 86 -20.56 -0.38 -17.63
C GLN A 86 -19.94 -0.38 -19.05
N LYS A 87 -20.59 0.28 -20.02
CA LYS A 87 -20.07 0.43 -21.38
C LYS A 87 -18.74 1.19 -21.48
N TYR A 88 -18.37 1.95 -20.45
CA TYR A 88 -17.12 2.72 -20.39
C TYR A 88 -16.03 2.03 -19.57
N PHE A 89 -16.30 0.85 -19.01
CA PHE A 89 -15.36 0.14 -18.16
C PHE A 89 -15.20 -1.30 -18.65
N THR A 90 -14.01 -1.61 -19.18
CA THR A 90 -13.68 -2.98 -19.59
C THR A 90 -13.11 -3.81 -18.45
N ALA A 91 -12.28 -3.20 -17.59
CA ALA A 91 -11.79 -3.82 -16.37
C ALA A 91 -11.45 -2.75 -15.31
N VAL A 92 -11.85 -2.99 -14.07
CA VAL A 92 -11.60 -2.10 -12.93
C VAL A 92 -11.03 -2.94 -11.80
N SER A 93 -9.92 -2.49 -11.21
CA SER A 93 -9.32 -3.12 -10.03
C SER A 93 -9.57 -2.24 -8.81
N PHE A 94 -9.71 -2.85 -7.63
CA PHE A 94 -9.98 -2.12 -6.40
C PHE A 94 -8.96 -2.39 -5.31
N LEU A 95 -8.75 -1.39 -4.45
CA LEU A 95 -7.95 -1.51 -3.23
C LEU A 95 -8.67 -0.80 -2.08
N VAL A 96 -8.54 -1.33 -0.87
CA VAL A 96 -9.00 -0.65 0.34
C VAL A 96 -8.08 0.54 0.69
N PRO A 97 -8.58 1.60 1.35
CA PRO A 97 -7.77 2.76 1.71
C PRO A 97 -6.53 2.43 2.55
N THR A 98 -6.58 1.33 3.29
CA THR A 98 -5.53 0.85 4.20
C THR A 98 -4.51 -0.06 3.53
N GLY A 99 -4.60 -0.26 2.20
CA GLY A 99 -3.75 -1.21 1.49
C GLY A 99 -2.26 -0.96 1.69
N ASP A 100 -1.84 0.29 1.84
CA ASP A 100 -0.45 0.67 2.13
C ASP A 100 0.06 0.20 3.50
N LYS A 101 -0.86 -0.08 4.43
CA LYS A 101 -0.58 -0.59 5.78
C LYS A 101 -0.92 -2.06 5.92
N ASP A 102 -1.62 -2.66 4.98
CA ASP A 102 -1.98 -4.08 5.05
C ASP A 102 -0.84 -4.97 4.55
N TYR A 103 -0.12 -4.52 3.51
CA TYR A 103 1.07 -5.21 3.02
C TYR A 103 2.32 -4.81 3.81
N LYS A 104 3.20 -5.79 4.06
CA LYS A 104 4.54 -5.52 4.58
C LYS A 104 5.39 -4.91 3.49
N GLN A 105 6.23 -3.94 3.85
CA GLN A 105 7.14 -3.27 2.90
C GLN A 105 6.40 -2.75 1.65
N ALA A 106 5.22 -2.15 1.83
CA ALA A 106 4.48 -1.56 0.72
C ALA A 106 5.32 -0.48 0.02
N PRO A 107 5.42 -0.48 -1.33
CA PRO A 107 6.31 0.43 -2.06
C PRO A 107 6.05 1.92 -1.78
N PHE A 108 4.77 2.29 -1.63
CA PHE A 108 4.35 3.62 -1.20
C PHE A 108 3.52 3.49 0.07
N THR A 109 4.05 4.01 1.17
CA THR A 109 3.39 4.01 2.47
C THR A 109 3.22 5.43 2.96
N SER A 110 1.99 5.81 3.28
CA SER A 110 1.71 7.11 3.93
C SER A 110 2.22 7.09 5.37
N VAL A 111 2.82 8.20 5.79
CA VAL A 111 3.31 8.40 7.16
C VAL A 111 2.61 9.59 7.74
N LEU A 112 1.83 9.36 8.80
CA LEU A 112 1.21 10.43 9.58
C LEU A 112 2.25 11.06 10.51
N MET A 113 2.30 12.38 10.50
CA MET A 113 3.13 13.16 11.42
C MET A 113 2.51 13.18 12.82
N ALA A 114 3.28 13.66 13.81
CA ALA A 114 2.90 13.60 15.22
C ALA A 114 1.51 14.19 15.50
N ASP A 115 1.20 15.35 14.91
CA ASP A 115 -0.08 16.03 15.12
C ASP A 115 -1.24 15.25 14.48
N GLU A 116 -1.06 14.72 13.28
CA GLU A 116 -2.04 13.89 12.57
C GLU A 116 -2.32 12.57 13.30
N LEU A 117 -1.27 11.95 13.86
CA LEU A 117 -1.41 10.75 14.70
C LEU A 117 -2.21 11.04 15.97
N LEU A 118 -1.95 12.19 16.61
CA LEU A 118 -2.66 12.59 17.82
C LEU A 118 -4.12 12.95 17.51
N GLU A 119 -4.39 13.61 16.39
CA GLU A 119 -5.74 13.89 15.93
C GLU A 119 -6.51 12.60 15.63
N LYS A 120 -5.90 11.67 14.90
CA LYS A 120 -6.55 10.43 14.45
C LYS A 120 -6.79 9.41 15.58
N TYR A 121 -5.80 9.22 16.46
CA TYR A 121 -5.84 8.15 17.47
C TYR A 121 -5.85 8.65 18.92
N GLY A 122 -5.70 9.95 19.14
CA GLY A 122 -5.65 10.55 20.48
C GLY A 122 -4.43 10.10 21.27
N ASN A 123 -4.57 10.17 22.60
CA ASN A 123 -3.50 9.82 23.55
C ASN A 123 -3.00 8.37 23.42
N ALA A 124 -3.76 7.49 22.75
CA ALA A 124 -3.35 6.11 22.49
C ALA A 124 -2.00 6.05 21.77
N THR A 125 -1.76 6.97 20.83
CA THR A 125 -0.50 7.12 20.07
C THR A 125 0.72 7.18 20.99
N ILE A 126 0.63 7.93 22.10
CA ILE A 126 1.73 8.13 23.04
C ILE A 126 2.05 6.82 23.78
N PHE A 127 1.01 6.06 24.15
CA PHE A 127 1.15 4.83 24.93
C PHE A 127 1.39 3.57 24.08
N ALA A 128 1.26 3.68 22.76
CA ALA A 128 1.44 2.57 21.82
C ALA A 128 2.89 2.05 21.77
N SER A 129 3.88 2.92 22.04
CA SER A 129 5.31 2.62 21.92
C SER A 129 5.76 1.36 22.65
N GLY A 130 5.32 1.15 23.90
CA GLY A 130 5.67 -0.05 24.66
C GLY A 130 5.12 -1.34 24.04
N LEU A 131 3.91 -1.31 23.48
CA LEU A 131 3.36 -2.46 22.76
C LEU A 131 4.12 -2.72 21.45
N ILE A 132 4.53 -1.67 20.75
CA ILE A 132 5.29 -1.79 19.50
C ILE A 132 6.64 -2.44 19.76
N VAL A 133 7.40 -1.94 20.75
CA VAL A 133 8.72 -2.48 21.11
C VAL A 133 8.63 -3.96 21.51
N ASP A 134 7.69 -4.31 22.39
CA ASP A 134 7.48 -5.71 22.78
C ASP A 134 7.02 -6.58 21.59
N GLY A 135 6.18 -6.02 20.72
CA GLY A 135 5.67 -6.73 19.55
C GLY A 135 6.79 -7.04 18.56
N LEU A 136 7.63 -6.05 18.26
CA LEU A 136 8.83 -6.25 17.46
C LEU A 136 9.75 -7.28 18.11
N HIS A 137 9.97 -7.22 19.43
CA HIS A 137 10.85 -8.15 20.12
C HIS A 137 10.34 -9.60 20.07
N TYR A 138 9.07 -9.83 20.38
CA TYR A 138 8.50 -11.19 20.45
C TYR A 138 8.17 -11.80 19.08
N PHE A 139 8.08 -10.98 18.04
CA PHE A 139 7.78 -11.42 16.67
C PHE A 139 8.95 -11.20 15.70
N ASN A 140 10.20 -11.23 16.19
CA ASN A 140 11.41 -11.18 15.38
C ASN A 140 11.47 -9.99 14.41
N GLY A 141 11.11 -8.80 14.89
CA GLY A 141 11.09 -7.56 14.11
C GLY A 141 9.85 -7.38 13.24
N ASP A 142 8.90 -8.32 13.24
CA ASP A 142 7.72 -8.29 12.36
C ASP A 142 6.45 -7.86 13.11
N LEU A 143 6.24 -6.54 13.18
CA LEU A 143 5.05 -5.97 13.81
C LEU A 143 3.75 -6.34 13.08
N TRP A 144 3.80 -6.53 11.76
CA TRP A 144 2.62 -6.93 10.98
C TRP A 144 2.18 -8.33 11.35
N ARG A 145 3.12 -9.27 11.45
CA ARG A 145 2.84 -10.62 11.97
C ARG A 145 2.28 -10.56 13.37
N ALA A 146 2.82 -9.71 14.24
CA ALA A 146 2.26 -9.52 15.58
C ALA A 146 0.77 -9.08 15.49
N CYS A 147 0.46 -8.11 14.64
CA CYS A 147 -0.91 -7.63 14.41
C CYS A 147 -1.83 -8.71 13.83
N ASP A 148 -1.35 -9.56 12.92
CA ASP A 148 -2.13 -10.66 12.34
C ASP A 148 -2.63 -11.63 13.42
N HIS A 149 -1.80 -11.91 14.44
CA HIS A 149 -2.18 -12.76 15.58
C HIS A 149 -3.23 -12.11 16.51
N ILE A 150 -3.46 -10.80 16.43
CA ILE A 150 -4.56 -10.14 17.15
C ILE A 150 -5.90 -10.53 16.53
N ILE A 151 -5.99 -10.48 15.20
CA ILE A 151 -7.20 -10.75 14.41
C ILE A 151 -7.42 -12.26 14.32
N ASN A 152 -6.42 -13.00 13.87
CA ASN A 152 -6.56 -14.40 13.51
C ASN A 152 -6.10 -15.33 14.64
N ARG A 153 -7.07 -15.94 15.32
CA ARG A 153 -6.82 -16.89 16.43
C ARG A 153 -6.31 -18.25 15.97
N SER A 154 -6.43 -18.60 14.68
CA SER A 154 -5.96 -19.89 14.17
C SER A 154 -4.48 -19.88 13.81
N LEU A 155 -3.83 -18.72 13.78
CA LEU A 155 -2.41 -18.62 13.48
C LEU A 155 -1.56 -19.26 14.59
N LEU A 156 -0.70 -20.18 14.17
CA LEU A 156 0.24 -20.85 15.07
C LEU A 156 1.38 -19.90 15.43
N PHE A 157 1.64 -19.81 16.73
CA PHE A 157 2.84 -19.18 17.28
C PHE A 157 4.07 -20.00 16.88
N LYS A 158 5.18 -19.30 16.59
CA LYS A 158 6.44 -19.92 16.17
C LYS A 158 7.51 -19.60 17.20
N GLY A 159 8.36 -20.57 17.51
CA GLY A 159 9.48 -20.43 18.44
C GLY A 159 9.45 -21.49 19.54
N SER A 160 10.27 -21.26 20.57
CA SER A 160 10.29 -22.02 21.81
C SER A 160 8.97 -21.86 22.59
N ARG A 161 8.77 -22.71 23.61
CA ARG A 161 7.59 -22.63 24.47
C ARG A 161 7.46 -21.26 25.15
N ASP A 162 8.59 -20.70 25.60
CA ASP A 162 8.60 -19.43 26.32
C ASP A 162 8.30 -18.25 25.39
N GLU A 163 8.86 -18.25 24.18
CA GLU A 163 8.52 -17.26 23.15
C GLU A 163 7.03 -17.30 22.79
N CYS A 164 6.47 -18.50 22.63
CA CYS A 164 5.03 -18.64 22.37
C CYS A 164 4.17 -18.11 23.52
N LEU A 165 4.62 -18.22 24.77
CA LEU A 165 3.92 -17.64 25.93
C LEU A 165 3.97 -16.11 25.92
N LEU A 166 5.13 -15.52 25.59
CA LEU A 166 5.30 -14.08 25.47
C LEU A 166 4.47 -13.50 24.32
N GLN A 167 4.45 -14.15 23.16
CA GLN A 167 3.61 -13.78 22.03
C GLN A 167 2.11 -13.80 22.40
N LYS A 168 1.66 -14.84 23.12
CA LYS A 168 0.28 -14.92 23.62
C LYS A 168 -0.05 -13.80 24.61
N ASP A 169 0.86 -13.51 25.55
CA ASP A 169 0.66 -12.43 26.50
C ASP A 169 0.58 -11.06 25.80
N TRP A 170 1.44 -10.84 24.81
CA TRP A 170 1.40 -9.63 24.00
C TRP A 170 0.07 -9.46 23.27
N VAL A 171 -0.46 -10.51 22.64
CA VAL A 171 -1.78 -10.47 21.99
C VAL A 171 -2.89 -10.12 23.00
N ARG A 172 -2.82 -10.66 24.22
CA ARG A 172 -3.73 -10.33 25.32
C ARG A 172 -3.62 -8.85 25.71
N ARG A 173 -2.40 -8.31 25.82
CA ARG A 173 -2.16 -6.89 26.15
C ARG A 173 -2.64 -5.97 25.03
N ALA A 174 -2.40 -6.29 23.77
CA ALA A 174 -2.91 -5.53 22.63
C ALA A 174 -4.45 -5.49 22.61
N LYS A 175 -5.13 -6.61 22.91
CA LYS A 175 -6.59 -6.64 23.06
C LYS A 175 -7.10 -5.83 24.26
N LYS A 176 -6.35 -5.79 25.37
CA LYS A 176 -6.66 -4.92 26.51
C LYS A 176 -6.51 -3.45 26.13
N PHE A 177 -5.46 -3.11 25.39
CA PHE A 177 -5.23 -1.76 24.87
C PHE A 177 -6.39 -1.30 23.97
N ALA A 178 -6.84 -2.18 23.06
CA ALA A 178 -8.01 -1.91 22.23
C ALA A 178 -9.26 -1.58 23.05
N LYS A 179 -9.53 -2.33 24.13
CA LYS A 179 -10.66 -2.05 25.04
C LYS A 179 -10.54 -0.69 25.73
N ASN A 180 -9.33 -0.33 26.16
CA ASN A 180 -9.09 0.88 26.93
C ASN A 180 -9.11 2.16 26.08
N TYR A 181 -8.55 2.12 24.87
CA TYR A 181 -8.32 3.31 24.06
C TYR A 181 -9.21 3.41 22.83
N PHE A 182 -9.72 2.28 22.32
CA PHE A 182 -10.50 2.23 21.08
C PHE A 182 -11.86 1.58 21.24
N LYS A 183 -12.41 1.53 22.46
CA LYS A 183 -13.72 0.92 22.76
C LYS A 183 -13.85 -0.53 22.27
N GLY A 184 -12.72 -1.24 22.21
CA GLY A 184 -12.65 -2.62 21.70
C GLY A 184 -12.45 -2.75 20.19
N ASN A 185 -12.33 -1.65 19.44
CA ASN A 185 -12.02 -1.69 18.01
C ASN A 185 -10.58 -2.17 17.77
N ILE A 186 -10.46 -3.41 17.32
CA ILE A 186 -9.19 -4.08 17.04
C ILE A 186 -8.50 -3.48 15.81
N GLU A 187 -9.27 -3.12 14.80
CA GLU A 187 -8.76 -2.56 13.54
C GLU A 187 -8.07 -1.22 13.79
N ASN A 188 -8.72 -0.30 14.50
CA ASN A 188 -8.11 0.98 14.92
C ASN A 188 -6.86 0.77 15.76
N THR A 189 -6.84 -0.26 16.60
CA THR A 189 -5.65 -0.60 17.41
C THR A 189 -4.48 -0.99 16.52
N ILE A 190 -4.73 -1.86 15.53
CA ILE A 190 -3.70 -2.34 14.61
C ILE A 190 -3.14 -1.19 13.77
N TYR A 191 -4.01 -0.36 13.19
CA TYR A 191 -3.54 0.78 12.40
C TYR A 191 -2.83 1.83 13.24
N CYS A 192 -3.25 2.08 14.49
CA CYS A 192 -2.50 2.93 15.41
C CYS A 192 -1.08 2.39 15.66
N LEU A 193 -0.94 1.10 15.94
CA LEU A 193 0.39 0.48 16.16
C LEU A 193 1.26 0.59 14.91
N LYS A 194 0.70 0.33 13.71
CA LYS A 194 1.40 0.42 12.43
C LYS A 194 1.81 1.87 12.11
N ASP A 195 0.90 2.84 12.26
CA ASP A 195 1.16 4.25 11.96
C ASP A 195 2.22 4.85 12.88
N VAL A 196 2.16 4.55 14.18
CA VAL A 196 3.20 4.98 15.13
C VAL A 196 4.55 4.35 14.80
N HIS A 197 4.57 3.07 14.43
CA HIS A 197 5.79 2.41 13.99
C HIS A 197 6.36 3.02 12.70
N LEU A 198 5.51 3.33 11.72
CA LEU A 198 5.90 3.98 10.47
C LEU A 198 6.46 5.39 10.71
N PHE A 199 5.84 6.18 11.58
CA PHE A 199 6.37 7.48 11.99
C PHE A 199 7.74 7.37 12.67
N HIS A 200 7.92 6.37 13.55
CA HIS A 200 9.23 6.12 14.15
C HIS A 200 10.28 5.74 13.10
N LYS A 201 9.93 4.85 12.15
CA LYS A 201 10.79 4.43 11.04
C LYS A 201 11.16 5.62 10.15
N TRP A 202 10.19 6.48 9.83
CA TRP A 202 10.39 7.71 9.07
C TRP A 202 11.44 8.62 9.73
N ASN A 203 11.33 8.86 11.04
CA ASN A 203 12.29 9.69 11.76
C ASN A 203 13.71 9.12 11.74
N ILE A 204 13.85 7.79 11.85
CA ILE A 204 15.16 7.12 11.73
C ILE A 204 15.73 7.32 10.32
N VAL A 205 14.93 7.01 9.28
CA VAL A 205 15.38 7.11 7.89
C VAL A 205 15.74 8.55 7.55
N LYS A 206 14.90 9.53 7.91
CA LYS A 206 15.11 10.94 7.61
C LYS A 206 16.37 11.51 8.27
N ARG A 207 16.73 11.05 9.48
CA ARG A 207 17.95 11.50 10.18
C ARG A 207 19.23 11.12 9.43
N ASP A 208 19.24 9.92 8.85
CA ASP A 208 20.44 9.36 8.22
C ASP A 208 20.42 9.53 6.69
N PHE A 209 19.29 9.99 6.12
CA PHE A 209 19.09 10.16 4.68
C PHE A 209 19.91 11.33 4.13
N LYS A 210 20.62 11.07 3.03
CA LYS A 210 21.29 12.09 2.22
C LYS A 210 20.64 12.08 0.83
N PRO A 211 20.13 13.23 0.35
CA PRO A 211 19.58 13.31 -0.98
C PRO A 211 20.66 12.95 -2.00
N VAL A 212 20.30 12.10 -2.95
CA VAL A 212 21.15 11.75 -4.07
C VAL A 212 20.88 12.77 -5.17
N ASP A 213 21.92 13.48 -5.62
CA ASP A 213 21.80 14.36 -6.77
C ASP A 213 21.91 13.54 -8.06
N PHE A 214 20.75 13.21 -8.64
CA PHE A 214 20.71 12.47 -9.90
C PHE A 214 21.26 13.26 -11.07
N SER A 215 21.37 14.59 -10.98
CA SER A 215 21.98 15.40 -12.06
C SER A 215 23.49 15.18 -12.19
N GLU A 216 24.15 14.80 -11.10
CA GLU A 216 25.57 14.43 -11.10
C GLU A 216 25.82 12.99 -11.56
N ILE A 217 24.79 12.13 -11.52
CA ILE A 217 24.89 10.70 -11.85
C ILE A 217 24.42 10.42 -13.27
N LEU A 218 23.29 11.00 -13.68
CA LEU A 218 22.68 10.81 -14.99
C LEU A 218 23.11 11.96 -15.91
N THR A 219 24.40 11.98 -16.26
CA THR A 219 25.02 13.07 -17.03
C THR A 219 24.69 13.06 -18.53
N GLU A 220 24.37 11.89 -19.10
CA GLU A 220 24.06 11.74 -20.52
C GLU A 220 22.77 10.92 -20.72
N PRO A 221 21.79 11.43 -21.48
CA PRO A 221 20.60 10.67 -21.82
C PRO A 221 20.97 9.58 -22.84
N THR A 222 20.76 8.32 -22.46
CA THR A 222 20.77 7.20 -23.39
C THR A 222 19.39 7.03 -24.00
N TYR A 223 19.29 7.22 -25.31
CA TYR A 223 18.08 6.97 -26.07
C TYR A 223 18.07 5.51 -26.50
N GLN A 224 16.98 4.80 -26.21
CA GLN A 224 16.73 3.46 -26.72
C GLN A 224 15.56 3.51 -27.69
N ASP A 225 15.60 2.68 -28.73
CA ASP A 225 14.51 2.62 -29.71
C ASP A 225 13.29 1.97 -29.07
N VAL A 226 12.09 2.43 -29.44
CA VAL A 226 10.81 1.92 -28.89
C VAL A 226 10.67 0.40 -29.13
N SER A 227 11.32 -0.13 -30.17
CA SER A 227 11.39 -1.57 -30.48
C SER A 227 12.11 -2.40 -29.42
N ASP A 228 13.05 -1.82 -28.68
CA ASP A 228 13.88 -2.56 -27.71
C ASP A 228 13.07 -2.96 -26.47
N TYR A 229 12.03 -2.20 -26.12
CA TYR A 229 11.13 -2.47 -24.99
C TYR A 229 9.91 -3.31 -25.35
N ALA A 230 9.56 -3.43 -26.64
CA ALA A 230 8.38 -4.19 -27.07
C ALA A 230 8.45 -5.68 -26.68
N ALA A 231 9.66 -6.23 -26.54
CA ALA A 231 9.88 -7.62 -26.14
C ALA A 231 10.01 -7.83 -24.61
N ILE A 232 10.25 -6.77 -23.83
CA ILE A 232 10.50 -6.89 -22.37
C ILE A 232 9.22 -7.29 -21.62
N ALA A 233 8.06 -6.81 -22.04
CA ALA A 233 6.77 -7.22 -21.47
C ALA A 233 6.47 -8.73 -21.65
N CYS A 234 7.08 -9.35 -22.67
CA CYS A 234 6.93 -10.77 -23.01
C CYS A 234 8.12 -11.64 -22.56
N SER A 235 9.13 -11.07 -21.90
CA SER A 235 10.41 -11.72 -21.58
C SER A 235 10.32 -12.85 -20.53
N GLY A 236 9.12 -13.21 -20.08
CA GLY A 236 8.86 -14.34 -19.18
C GLY A 236 8.29 -15.59 -19.87
N GLY A 237 8.21 -15.63 -21.21
CA GLY A 237 7.67 -16.78 -21.95
C GLY A 237 6.18 -17.06 -21.72
N SER A 238 5.45 -16.15 -21.06
CA SER A 238 4.00 -16.26 -20.79
C SER A 238 3.12 -15.50 -21.77
N CYS A 239 3.73 -14.81 -22.74
CA CYS A 239 3.02 -14.02 -23.75
C CYS A 239 3.18 -14.60 -25.16
N GLU A 240 3.29 -15.92 -25.27
CA GLU A 240 3.01 -16.63 -26.51
C GLU A 240 1.55 -17.11 -26.46
N ILE A 241 0.75 -16.66 -27.42
CA ILE A 241 -0.48 -17.35 -27.85
C ILE A 241 -0.08 -18.30 -28.97
#